data_AF-A0A1H0Z9S0-F1
#
_entry.id   AF-A0A1H0Z9S0-F1
#
_cell.length_a   1.000
_cell.length_b   1.000
_cell.length_c   1.000
_cell.angle_alpha   90.00
_cell.angle_beta   90.00
_cell.angle_gamma   90.00
#
_symmetry.space_group_name_H-M   'P 1'
#
loop_
_entity.id
_entity.type
_entity.pdbx_description
1 polymer ?
#
loop_
_entity_poly.entity_id
_entity_poly.type
_entity_poly.pdbx_seq_one_letter_code
_entity_poly.pdbx_strand_id
1 'polypeptide(L)' 'MGIFKRMIAFKWPILLFEAIFLIGGILLITTGIKIRKQSKISALISIVIGTIITIVSLYILFWTFIVGYNS' A
#
# COMPACT_ATOMS: atom_id res chain seq x y z
N MET A 1 30.20 -9.77 7.36
CA MET A 1 29.64 -9.02 6.21
C MET A 1 28.47 -9.74 5.52
N GLY A 2 27.67 -10.57 6.23
CA GLY A 2 26.64 -11.43 5.62
C GLY A 2 25.18 -11.11 6.01
N ILE A 3 24.95 -10.52 7.19
CA ILE A 3 23.59 -10.35 7.75
C ILE A 3 22.93 -9.06 7.24
N PHE A 4 23.68 -7.94 7.23
CA PHE A 4 23.21 -6.65 6.72
C PHE A 4 22.83 -6.67 5.23
N LYS A 5 23.65 -7.31 4.38
CA LYS A 5 23.31 -7.49 2.95
C LYS A 5 22.05 -8.33 2.76
N ARG A 6 21.84 -9.35 3.59
CA ARG A 6 20.66 -10.23 3.52
C ARG A 6 19.39 -9.52 4.00
N MET A 7 19.48 -8.70 5.05
CA MET A 7 18.37 -7.84 5.49
C MET A 7 17.99 -6.81 4.42
N ILE A 8 18.98 -6.15 3.80
CA ILE A 8 18.72 -5.18 2.74
C ILE A 8 18.06 -5.86 1.53
N ALA A 9 18.54 -7.03 1.12
CA ALA A 9 17.97 -7.79 0.01
C ALA A 9 16.52 -8.25 0.26
N PHE A 10 16.14 -8.53 1.52
CA PHE A 10 14.76 -8.89 1.88
C PHE A 10 13.80 -7.69 1.94
N LYS A 11 14.31 -6.50 2.23
CA LYS A 11 13.50 -5.26 2.32
C LYS A 11 13.01 -4.77 0.96
N TRP A 12 13.77 -4.98 -0.11
CA TRP A 12 13.41 -4.56 -1.47
C TRP A 12 12.13 -5.23 -2.02
N PRO A 13 11.98 -6.58 -1.94
CA PRO A 13 10.73 -7.24 -2.31
C PRO A 13 9.53 -6.74 -1.52
N ILE A 14 9.68 -6.48 -0.22
CA ILE A 14 8.61 -5.96 0.65
C ILE A 14 8.20 -4.55 0.20
N LEU A 15 9.18 -3.67 -0.07
CA LEU A 15 8.92 -2.32 -0.57
C LEU A 15 8.21 -2.33 -1.93
N LEU A 16 8.62 -3.21 -2.85
CA LEU A 16 7.97 -3.37 -4.16
C LEU A 16 6.54 -3.90 -4.02
N PHE A 17 6.33 -4.90 -3.17
CA PHE A 17 5.01 -5.45 -2.88
C PHE A 17 4.09 -4.37 -2.31
N GLU A 18 4.55 -3.60 -1.33
CA GLU A 18 3.73 -2.55 -0.74
C GLU A 18 3.48 -1.36 -1.68
N ALA A 19 4.43 -1.06 -2.58
CA ALA A 19 4.19 -0.06 -3.62
C ALA A 19 3.03 -0.48 -4.55
N ILE A 20 2.96 -1.77 -4.91
CA ILE A 20 1.85 -2.30 -5.73
C ILE A 20 0.53 -2.21 -4.97
N PHE A 21 0.50 -2.57 -3.68
CA PHE A 21 -0.71 -2.45 -2.85
C PHE A 21 -1.16 -1.00 -2.70
N LEU A 22 -0.23 -0.07 -2.51
CA LEU A 22 -0.53 1.35 -2.43
C LEU A 22 -1.16 1.87 -3.73
N ILE A 23 -0.59 1.52 -4.89
CA ILE A 23 -1.15 1.88 -6.20
C ILE A 23 -2.54 1.25 -6.36
N GLY A 24 -2.70 -0.02 -5.99
CA GLY A 24 -3.98 -0.72 -6.03
C GLY A 24 -5.06 -0.06 -5.15
N GLY A 25 -4.68 0.37 -3.95
CA GLY A 25 -5.56 1.11 -3.03
C GLY A 25 -6.04 2.42 -3.62
N ILE A 26 -5.13 3.21 -4.20
CA ILE A 26 -5.46 4.49 -4.87
C ILE A 26 -6.35 4.24 -6.11
N LEU A 27 -6.07 3.20 -6.89
CA LEU A 27 -6.89 2.81 -8.05
C LEU A 27 -8.30 2.40 -7.64
N LEU A 28 -8.46 1.69 -6.51
CA LEU A 28 -9.77 1.36 -5.95
C LEU A 28 -10.56 2.60 -5.53
N ILE A 29 -9.90 3.56 -4.89
CA ILE A 29 -10.53 4.83 -4.50
C ILE A 29 -10.99 5.60 -5.74
N THR A 30 -10.10 5.78 -6.71
CA THR A 30 -10.41 6.53 -7.95
C THR A 30 -11.50 5.84 -8.78
N THR A 31 -11.47 4.51 -8.87
CA THR A 31 -12.53 3.72 -9.53
C THR A 31 -13.84 3.85 -8.79
N GLY A 32 -13.84 3.75 -7.46
CA GLY A 32 -15.02 3.94 -6.61
C GLY A 32 -15.68 5.31 -6.82
N ILE A 33 -14.87 6.38 -6.87
CA ILE A 33 -15.34 7.73 -7.19
C ILE A 33 -15.96 7.79 -8.58
N LYS A 34 -15.32 7.17 -9.58
CA LYS A 34 -15.79 7.15 -10.98
C LYS A 34 -17.13 6.42 -11.12
N ILE A 35 -17.31 5.27 -10.46
CA ILE A 35 -18.53 4.45 -10.57
C ILE A 35 -19.66 4.89 -9.63
N ARG A 36 -19.45 5.91 -8.79
CA ARG A 36 -20.45 6.43 -7.83
C ARG A 36 -21.80 6.78 -8.45
N LYS A 37 -21.81 7.23 -9.72
CA LYS A 37 -23.04 7.55 -10.46
C LYS A 37 -23.81 6.31 -10.94
N GLN A 38 -23.14 5.17 -11.10
CA GLN A 38 -23.74 3.93 -11.58
C GLN A 38 -24.20 3.03 -10.42
N SER A 39 -23.34 2.85 -9.41
CA SER A 39 -23.63 2.03 -8.23
C SER A 39 -23.07 2.68 -6.97
N LYS A 40 -23.96 3.18 -6.11
CA LYS A 40 -23.58 3.82 -4.84
C LYS A 40 -22.93 2.82 -3.88
N ILE A 41 -23.44 1.59 -3.83
CA ILE A 41 -22.94 0.55 -2.92
C ILE A 41 -21.55 0.10 -3.36
N SER A 42 -21.37 -0.23 -4.64
CA SER A 42 -20.06 -0.63 -5.17
C SER A 42 -19.04 0.50 -5.02
N ALA A 43 -19.42 1.75 -5.26
CA ALA A 43 -18.57 2.90 -5.04
C ALA A 43 -18.13 3.04 -3.58
N LEU A 44 -19.07 2.90 -2.63
CA LEU A 44 -18.79 2.95 -1.21
C LEU A 44 -17.79 1.85 -0.81
N ILE A 45 -18.03 0.62 -1.24
CA ILE A 45 -17.15 -0.53 -0.96
C ILE A 45 -15.74 -0.29 -1.52
N SER A 46 -15.63 0.13 -2.79
CA SER A 46 -14.33 0.40 -3.42
C SER A 46 -13.57 1.53 -2.72
N ILE A 47 -14.26 2.61 -2.33
CA ILE A 47 -13.63 3.73 -1.60
C ILE A 47 -13.17 3.27 -0.21
N VAL A 48 -14.02 2.57 0.55
CA VAL A 48 -13.69 2.10 1.91
C VAL A 48 -12.53 1.12 1.88
N ILE A 49 -12.60 0.08 1.04
CA ILE A 49 -11.53 -0.92 0.92
C ILE A 49 -10.23 -0.26 0.41
N GLY A 50 -10.31 0.56 -0.62
CA GLY A 50 -9.14 1.27 -1.16
C GLY A 50 -8.49 2.19 -0.13
N THR A 51 -9.30 2.87 0.71
CA THR A 51 -8.80 3.72 1.80
C THR A 51 -8.08 2.91 2.87
N ILE A 52 -8.66 1.78 3.30
CA ILE A 52 -8.03 0.89 4.28
C ILE A 52 -6.69 0.37 3.75
N ILE A 53 -6.65 -0.14 2.51
CA ILE A 53 -5.42 -0.63 1.88
C ILE A 53 -4.37 0.49 1.83
N THR A 54 -4.75 1.68 1.40
CA THR A 54 -3.85 2.83 1.30
C THR A 54 -3.24 3.19 2.65
N ILE A 55 -4.05 3.25 3.72
CA ILE A 55 -3.58 3.57 5.07
C ILE A 55 -2.64 2.49 5.59
N VAL A 56 -2.98 1.22 5.42
CA VAL A 56 -2.15 0.09 5.86
C VAL A 56 -0.81 0.08 5.13
N SER A 57 -0.81 0.21 3.79
CA SER A 57 0.44 0.26 3.03
C SER A 57 1.29 1.48 3.38
N LEU A 58 0.68 2.65 3.61
CA LEU A 58 1.42 3.83 4.11
C LEU A 58 2.06 3.58 5.47
N TYR A 59 1.35 2.92 6.39
CA TYR A 59 1.87 2.57 7.71
C TYR A 59 3.06 1.60 7.63
N ILE A 60 2.96 0.56 6.79
CA ILE A 60 4.04 -0.41 6.58
C ILE A 60 5.24 0.25 5.91
N LEU A 61 5.02 1.08 4.88
CA LEU A 61 6.08 1.85 4.23
C LEU A 61 6.78 2.77 5.24
N PHE A 62 6.01 3.52 6.04
CA PHE A 62 6.56 4.40 7.07
C PHE A 62 7.47 3.65 8.06
N TRP A 63 7.02 2.49 8.57
CA TRP A 63 7.85 1.63 9.42
C TRP A 63 9.07 1.06 8.70
N THR A 64 8.91 0.66 7.44
CA THR A 64 10.02 0.12 6.64
C THR A 64 11.07 1.19 6.36
N PHE A 65 10.69 2.44 6.15
CA PHE A 65 11.64 3.54 6.02
C PHE A 65 12.28 3.89 7.37
N ILE A 66 11.49 4.13 8.42
CA ILE A 66 12.04 4.58 9.71
C ILE A 66 12.90 3.51 10.37
N VAL A 67 12.42 2.27 10.47
CA VAL A 67 13.14 1.18 11.16
C VAL A 67 14.03 0.39 10.23
N GLY A 68 13.73 0.40 8.92
CA GLY A 68 14.56 -0.29 7.94
C GLY A 68 15.79 0.50 7.48
N TYR A 69 15.79 1.84 7.51
CA TYR A 69 16.98 2.65 7.22
C TYR A 69 17.77 3.08 8.47
N ASN A 70 17.13 3.13 9.65
CA ASN A 70 17.75 3.61 10.88
C ASN A 70 18.25 2.49 11.82
N SER A 71 18.52 1.29 11.29
CA SER A 71 19.10 0.15 12.03
C SER A 71 20.17 -0.56 11.23
#